data_AF-A0A7C3RR55-F1
#
_entry.id   AF-A0A7C3RR55-F1
#
_cell.length_a   1.000
_cell.length_b   1.000
_cell.length_c   1.000
_cell.angle_alpha   90.00
_cell.angle_beta   90.00
_cell.angle_gamma   90.00
#
_symmetry.space_group_name_H-M   'P 1'
#
loop_
_entity.id
_entity.type
_entity.pdbx_description
1 polymer ?
#
loop_
_entity_poly.entity_id
_entity_poly.type
_entity_poly.pdbx_seq_one_letter_code
_entity_poly.pdbx_strand_id
1 'polypeptide(L)'
;MIPLRFHFYSEGSQTVRMVVPPLTYRRAIDRNLTEFFRSHRHAAFRRALSELCRFYNVKLPKIEWFEYLDWGKTAGKTYEDGRIHLIHPENWKRGRVYKTERMWIQTLYHEMGHYLLWTDAERKADVFQRRMVRGLRDARARRASAVASKRRAALRPRKRRTRAACGRRRRAVVASRARTKRRA
;
A
#
# COMPACT_ATOMS: atom_id res chain seq x y z
N MET A 1 -13.57 24.19 -26.98
CA MET A 1 -13.71 23.85 -25.55
C MET A 1 -14.02 22.36 -25.47
N ILE A 2 -12.98 21.54 -25.33
CA ILE A 2 -13.00 20.07 -25.44
C ILE A 2 -12.35 19.53 -24.17
N PRO A 3 -12.90 18.49 -23.52
CA PRO A 3 -12.39 17.99 -22.25
C PRO A 3 -11.11 17.20 -22.49
N LEU A 4 -9.99 17.63 -21.91
CA LEU A 4 -8.77 16.83 -21.90
C LEU A 4 -8.91 15.70 -20.87
N ARG A 5 -9.45 14.57 -21.36
CA ARG A 5 -9.22 13.24 -20.78
C ARG A 5 -7.72 12.94 -20.86
N PHE A 6 -7.06 12.88 -19.72
CA PHE A 6 -5.70 12.38 -19.63
C PHE A 6 -5.73 10.84 -19.65
N HIS A 7 -5.50 10.27 -20.83
CA HIS A 7 -5.18 8.85 -20.98
C HIS A 7 -3.73 8.64 -20.50
N PHE A 8 -3.58 8.14 -19.28
CA PHE A 8 -2.36 7.46 -18.86
C PHE A 8 -2.26 6.15 -19.65
N TYR A 9 -1.37 6.07 -20.63
CA TYR A 9 -0.95 4.78 -21.17
C TYR A 9 -0.02 4.11 -20.14
N SER A 10 -0.62 3.30 -19.28
CA SER A 10 -0.03 2.06 -18.80
C SER A 10 -1.05 0.98 -19.15
N GLU A 11 -1.01 0.48 -20.38
CA GLU A 11 -1.73 -0.74 -20.73
C GLU A 11 -1.30 -1.86 -19.78
N GLY A 12 -2.28 -2.44 -19.09
CA GLY A 12 -2.05 -3.50 -18.11
C GLY A 12 -1.61 -2.99 -16.74
N SER A 13 -2.52 -2.41 -15.96
CA SER A 13 -2.41 -2.37 -14.49
C SER A 13 -2.48 -3.80 -13.93
N GLN A 14 -1.44 -4.59 -14.16
CA GLN A 14 -1.12 -5.70 -13.29
C GLN A 14 -0.68 -5.07 -11.96
N THR A 15 -1.58 -5.06 -11.00
CA THR A 15 -1.35 -4.47 -9.67
C THR A 15 -0.27 -5.27 -8.95
N VAL A 16 1.00 -4.88 -9.13
CA VAL A 16 2.08 -5.35 -8.28
C VAL A 16 1.86 -4.74 -6.90
N ARG A 17 1.34 -5.55 -5.97
CA ARG A 17 1.15 -5.13 -4.58
C ARG A 17 2.51 -5.02 -3.89
N MET A 18 3.10 -3.83 -3.90
CA MET A 18 4.15 -3.50 -2.95
C MET A 18 3.57 -3.47 -1.54
N VAL A 19 4.33 -3.96 -0.56
CA VAL A 19 3.99 -3.74 0.85
C VAL A 19 4.11 -2.24 1.11
N VAL A 20 3.02 -1.61 1.51
CA VAL A 20 2.99 -0.17 1.82
C VAL A 20 3.08 0.01 3.33
N PRO A 21 3.82 1.01 3.86
CA PRO A 21 3.86 1.26 5.29
C PRO A 21 2.46 1.47 5.88
N PRO A 22 2.25 1.12 7.17
CA PRO A 22 1.01 1.42 7.87
C PRO A 22 0.65 2.90 7.76
N LEU A 23 -0.65 3.22 7.87
CA LEU A 23 -1.13 4.59 7.65
C LEU A 23 -0.48 5.61 8.59
N THR A 24 -0.20 5.22 9.83
CA THR A 24 0.52 6.05 10.82
C THR A 24 1.91 6.45 10.35
N TYR A 25 2.69 5.50 9.82
CA TYR A 25 4.02 5.77 9.24
C TYR A 25 3.91 6.70 8.03
N ARG A 26 2.97 6.43 7.13
CA ARG A 26 2.74 7.28 5.95
C ARG A 26 2.40 8.72 6.34
N ARG A 27 1.54 8.93 7.35
CA ARG A 27 1.20 10.27 7.85
C ARG A 27 2.40 10.98 8.46
N ALA A 28 3.29 10.26 9.16
CA ALA A 28 4.50 10.86 9.71
C ALA A 28 5.46 11.32 8.60
N ILE A 29 5.70 10.46 7.61
CA ILE A 29 6.53 10.77 6.43
C ILE A 29 5.93 11.96 5.67
N ASP A 30 4.63 11.92 5.36
CA ASP A 30 3.94 12.98 4.61
C ASP A 30 4.03 14.34 5.34
N ARG A 31 3.85 14.37 6.66
CA ARG A 31 4.05 15.60 7.46
C ARG A 31 5.47 16.15 7.36
N ASN A 32 6.48 15.29 7.43
CA ASN A 32 7.88 15.72 7.29
C ASN A 32 8.18 16.26 5.88
N LEU A 33 7.57 15.69 4.84
CA LEU A 33 7.70 16.17 3.47
C LEU A 33 6.97 17.49 3.24
N THR A 34 5.76 17.64 3.79
CA THR A 34 5.02 18.91 3.81
C THR A 34 5.83 19.99 4.53
N GLU A 35 6.41 19.67 5.68
CA GLU A 35 7.27 20.60 6.42
C GLU A 35 8.46 21.04 5.56
N PHE A 36 9.18 20.09 4.95
CA PHE A 36 10.28 20.42 4.04
C PHE A 36 9.81 21.27 2.86
N PHE A 37 8.67 20.95 2.25
CA PHE A 37 8.14 21.72 1.14
C PHE A 37 7.83 23.17 1.55
N ARG A 38 7.34 23.40 2.76
CA ARG A 38 6.95 24.74 3.24
C ARG A 38 8.13 25.55 3.76
N SER A 39 8.92 24.97 4.66
CA SER A 39 9.97 25.66 5.42
C SER A 39 11.39 25.35 4.97
N HIS A 40 11.58 24.49 3.95
CA HIS A 40 12.88 24.03 3.45
C HIS A 40 13.78 23.41 4.53
N ARG A 41 13.17 22.90 5.60
CA ARG A 41 13.90 22.23 6.69
C ARG A 41 14.45 20.89 6.23
N HIS A 42 15.69 20.86 5.74
CA HIS A 42 16.36 19.64 5.24
C HIS A 42 16.35 18.47 6.23
N ALA A 43 16.37 18.75 7.55
CA ALA A 43 16.27 17.72 8.58
C ALA A 43 14.96 16.93 8.49
N ALA A 44 13.84 17.59 8.15
CA ALA A 44 12.55 16.94 7.97
C ALA A 44 12.58 16.02 6.74
N PHE A 45 13.16 16.49 5.63
CA PHE A 45 13.35 15.68 4.43
C PHE A 45 14.19 14.42 4.67
N ARG A 46 15.35 14.57 5.33
CA ARG A 46 16.22 13.43 5.66
C ARG A 46 15.52 12.44 6.57
N ARG A 47 14.72 12.91 7.53
CA ARG A 47 13.91 12.06 8.40
C ARG A 47 12.87 11.27 7.61
N ALA A 48 12.11 11.94 6.74
CA ALA A 48 11.12 11.29 5.87
C ALA A 48 11.74 10.17 5.02
N LEU A 49 12.85 10.46 4.33
CA LEU A 49 13.53 9.46 3.50
C LEU A 49 14.12 8.31 4.33
N SER A 50 14.72 8.62 5.49
CA SER A 50 15.28 7.60 6.38
C SER A 50 14.20 6.66 6.90
N GLU A 51 13.06 7.19 7.33
CA GLU A 51 11.91 6.39 7.79
C GLU A 51 11.38 5.48 6.67
N LEU A 52 11.28 6.02 5.45
CA LEU A 52 10.83 5.25 4.28
C LEU A 52 11.83 4.12 3.94
N CYS A 53 13.12 4.43 3.84
CA CYS A 53 14.16 3.45 3.51
C CYS A 53 14.30 2.38 4.59
N ARG A 54 14.20 2.77 5.87
CA ARG A 54 14.21 1.83 7.01
C ARG A 54 13.05 0.85 6.95
N PHE A 55 11.84 1.29 6.60
CA PHE A 55 10.70 0.39 6.45
C PHE A 55 10.95 -0.70 5.41
N TYR A 56 11.56 -0.33 4.29
CA TYR A 56 11.87 -1.25 3.20
C TYR A 56 13.20 -1.99 3.35
N ASN A 57 13.96 -1.69 4.40
CA ASN A 57 15.32 -2.19 4.63
C ASN A 57 16.26 -1.97 3.42
N VAL A 58 16.22 -0.76 2.86
CA VAL A 58 17.11 -0.34 1.76
C VAL A 58 18.04 0.78 2.23
N LYS A 59 19.15 0.96 1.50
CA LYS A 59 20.04 2.12 1.71
C LYS A 59 19.30 3.42 1.38
N LEU A 60 19.81 4.54 1.89
CA LEU A 60 19.30 5.85 1.47
C LEU A 60 19.76 6.15 0.03
N PRO A 61 18.85 6.67 -0.84
CA PRO A 61 19.24 7.15 -2.15
C PRO A 61 20.06 8.44 -2.04
N LYS A 62 20.84 8.72 -3.09
CA LYS A 62 21.51 10.02 -3.25
C LYS A 62 20.56 10.97 -3.98
N ILE A 63 20.12 12.02 -3.29
CA ILE A 63 19.24 13.04 -3.87
C ILE A 63 20.07 14.16 -4.48
N GLU A 64 19.85 14.47 -5.74
CA GLU A 64 20.47 15.59 -6.45
C GLU A 64 19.38 16.59 -6.88
N TRP A 65 19.58 17.85 -6.53
CA TRP A 65 18.61 18.92 -6.76
C TRP A 65 18.90 19.61 -8.09
N PHE A 66 17.86 19.79 -8.91
CA PHE A 66 17.96 20.48 -10.19
C PHE A 66 17.05 21.70 -10.24
N GLU A 67 17.50 22.75 -10.95
CA GLU A 67 16.76 24.00 -11.11
C GLU A 67 15.66 23.87 -12.16
N TYR A 68 15.99 23.25 -13.29
CA TYR A 68 15.08 22.98 -14.39
C TYR A 68 15.34 21.58 -14.92
N LEU A 69 14.28 20.78 -15.04
CA LEU A 69 14.34 19.53 -15.79
C LEU A 69 14.01 19.89 -17.25
N ASP A 70 15.05 20.13 -18.05
CA ASP A 70 14.91 20.29 -19.50
C ASP A 70 14.45 19.00 -20.21
N TRP A 71 14.21 17.92 -19.46
CA TRP A 71 13.71 16.64 -19.96
C TRP A 71 12.21 16.64 -20.24
N GLY A 72 11.69 17.69 -20.88
CA GLY A 72 10.44 17.76 -21.65
C GLY A 72 9.09 17.27 -21.07
N LYS A 73 9.06 16.40 -20.06
CA LYS A 73 7.92 15.62 -19.55
C LYS A 73 8.07 15.07 -18.13
N THR A 74 9.27 14.96 -17.55
CA THR A 74 9.45 14.34 -16.22
C THR A 74 9.82 15.35 -15.14
N ALA A 75 9.14 15.25 -13.99
CA ALA A 75 9.32 16.10 -12.80
C ALA A 75 10.39 15.57 -11.82
N GLY A 76 10.88 14.37 -12.08
CA GLY A 76 11.99 13.70 -11.40
C GLY A 76 12.58 12.63 -12.31
N LYS A 77 13.70 12.04 -11.89
CA LYS A 77 14.27 10.86 -12.53
C LYS A 77 15.08 10.06 -11.52
N THR A 78 14.80 8.77 -11.47
CA THR A 78 15.59 7.80 -10.72
C THR A 78 16.53 7.05 -11.66
N TYR A 79 17.77 6.89 -11.23
CA TYR A 79 18.83 6.22 -11.96
C TYR A 79 19.14 4.85 -11.38
N GLU A 80 19.76 4.02 -12.20
CA GLU A 80 20.12 2.64 -11.86
C GLU A 80 21.11 2.56 -10.68
N ASP A 81 21.98 3.57 -10.58
CA ASP A 81 22.99 3.69 -9.53
C ASP A 81 22.42 4.15 -8.17
N GLY A 82 21.11 4.35 -8.09
CA GLY A 82 20.42 4.78 -6.87
C GLY A 82 20.42 6.29 -6.63
N ARG A 83 20.83 7.09 -7.63
CA ARG A 83 20.58 8.54 -7.62
C ARG A 83 19.14 8.86 -7.97
N ILE A 84 18.61 9.91 -7.35
CA ILE A 84 17.32 10.47 -7.68
C ILE A 84 17.49 11.97 -7.93
N HIS A 85 17.17 12.40 -9.14
CA HIS A 85 17.14 13.80 -9.52
C HIS A 85 15.73 14.34 -9.30
N LEU A 86 15.62 15.46 -8.57
CA LEU A 86 14.36 16.09 -8.24
C LEU A 86 14.46 17.61 -8.35
N ILE A 87 13.36 18.24 -8.73
CA ILE A 87 13.23 19.70 -8.65
C ILE A 87 13.10 20.10 -7.17
N HIS A 88 13.90 21.07 -6.75
CA HIS A 88 13.80 21.61 -5.39
C HIS A 88 12.43 22.28 -5.15
N PRO A 89 11.79 22.15 -3.96
CA PRO A 89 10.50 22.79 -3.67
C PRO A 89 10.42 24.29 -4.00
N GLU A 90 11.51 25.03 -3.85
CA GLU A 90 11.57 26.45 -4.19
C GLU A 90 11.37 26.70 -5.67
N ASN A 91 12.02 25.90 -6.52
CA ASN A 91 11.90 26.00 -7.97
C ASN A 91 10.54 25.45 -8.43
N TRP A 92 10.05 24.39 -7.77
CA TRP A 92 8.72 23.85 -8.02
C TRP A 92 7.62 24.89 -7.84
N LYS A 93 7.66 25.67 -6.75
CA LYS A 93 6.67 26.73 -6.49
C LYS A 93 6.62 27.80 -7.59
N ARG A 94 7.73 28.00 -8.32
CA ARG A 94 7.87 28.95 -9.42
C ARG A 94 7.44 28.37 -10.78
N GLY A 95 7.10 27.08 -10.85
CA GLY A 95 6.69 26.41 -12.07
C GLY A 95 5.31 26.86 -12.58
N ARG A 96 5.12 26.83 -13.91
CA ARG A 96 3.83 27.18 -14.56
C ARG A 96 2.79 26.07 -14.48
N VAL A 97 3.22 24.81 -14.69
CA VAL A 97 2.35 23.62 -14.75
C VAL A 97 2.33 22.86 -13.43
N TYR A 98 3.50 22.72 -12.80
CA TYR A 98 3.71 21.94 -11.59
C TYR A 98 4.07 22.85 -10.44
N LYS A 99 3.09 23.21 -9.59
CA LYS A 99 3.31 24.19 -8.51
C LYS A 99 2.79 23.77 -7.14
N THR A 100 2.02 22.69 -7.05
CA THR A 100 1.37 22.32 -5.80
C THR A 100 2.26 21.41 -4.95
N GLU A 101 2.18 21.58 -3.63
CA GLU A 101 2.81 20.71 -2.63
C GLU A 101 2.47 19.24 -2.89
N ARG A 102 1.19 18.96 -3.14
CA ARG A 102 0.71 17.59 -3.32
C ARG A 102 1.34 16.90 -4.53
N MET A 103 1.46 17.61 -5.66
CA MET A 103 2.09 17.06 -6.86
C MET A 103 3.60 16.84 -6.66
N TRP A 104 4.27 17.72 -5.93
CA TRP A 104 5.69 17.54 -5.60
C TRP A 104 5.91 16.28 -4.76
N ILE A 105 5.12 16.12 -3.69
CA ILE A 105 5.17 14.93 -2.82
C ILE A 105 4.83 13.66 -3.61
N GLN A 106 3.85 13.70 -4.51
CA GLN A 106 3.53 12.57 -5.39
C GLN A 106 4.69 12.22 -6.32
N THR A 107 5.38 13.21 -6.87
CA THR A 107 6.57 13.01 -7.71
C THR A 107 7.68 12.34 -6.91
N LEU A 108 7.97 12.83 -5.70
CA LEU A 108 8.92 12.18 -4.80
C LEU A 108 8.55 10.70 -4.55
N TYR A 109 7.29 10.40 -4.23
CA TYR A 109 6.86 9.02 -4.01
C TYR A 109 6.97 8.16 -5.27
N HIS A 110 6.71 8.73 -6.45
CA HIS A 110 6.87 8.05 -7.72
C HIS A 110 8.34 7.65 -7.94
N GLU A 111 9.26 8.60 -7.80
CA GLU A 111 10.69 8.35 -7.92
C GLU A 111 11.21 7.38 -6.84
N MET A 112 10.77 7.54 -5.59
CA MET A 112 11.08 6.57 -4.54
C MET A 112 10.55 5.17 -4.85
N GLY A 113 9.40 5.06 -5.52
CA GLY A 113 8.87 3.80 -6.03
C GLY A 113 9.82 3.16 -7.03
N HIS A 114 10.34 3.93 -7.98
CA HIS A 114 11.40 3.47 -8.89
C HIS A 114 12.63 3.05 -8.11
N TYR A 115 13.17 3.89 -7.23
CA TYR A 115 14.36 3.55 -6.45
C TYR A 115 14.18 2.23 -5.69
N LEU A 116 13.04 2.06 -5.02
CA LEU A 116 12.73 0.85 -4.30
C LEU A 116 12.69 -0.36 -5.22
N LEU A 117 12.12 -0.26 -6.41
CA LEU A 117 12.10 -1.33 -7.41
C LEU A 117 13.53 -1.76 -7.79
N TRP A 118 14.44 -0.81 -7.96
CA TRP A 118 15.80 -1.02 -8.44
C TRP A 118 16.80 -1.49 -7.37
N THR A 119 16.71 -0.99 -6.13
CA THR A 119 17.72 -1.16 -5.05
C THR A 119 17.90 -2.61 -4.57
N ASP A 120 17.12 -3.56 -5.12
CA ASP A 120 17.17 -4.98 -4.77
C ASP A 120 16.67 -5.85 -5.93
N ALA A 121 17.14 -5.55 -7.14
CA ALA A 121 16.70 -6.21 -8.37
C ALA A 121 16.97 -7.73 -8.33
N GLU A 122 18.18 -8.14 -7.91
CA GLU A 122 18.59 -9.55 -7.85
C GLU A 122 17.72 -10.38 -6.91
N ARG A 123 17.54 -9.96 -5.64
CA ARG A 123 16.71 -10.73 -4.70
C ARG A 123 15.25 -10.79 -5.16
N LYS A 124 14.75 -9.74 -5.81
CA LYS A 124 13.40 -9.74 -6.37
C LYS A 124 13.28 -10.65 -7.58
N ALA A 125 14.28 -10.67 -8.46
CA ALA A 125 14.36 -11.58 -9.59
C ALA A 125 14.38 -13.03 -9.10
N ASP A 126 15.16 -13.33 -8.06
CA ASP A 126 15.18 -14.63 -7.38
C ASP A 126 13.82 -15.04 -6.80
N VAL A 127 13.18 -14.13 -6.05
CA VAL A 127 11.85 -14.38 -5.47
C VAL A 127 10.82 -14.57 -6.59
N PHE A 128 10.90 -13.78 -7.65
CA PHE A 128 10.06 -13.88 -8.83
C PHE A 128 10.25 -15.23 -9.53
N GLN A 129 11.49 -15.62 -9.85
CA GLN A 129 11.85 -16.90 -10.46
C GLN A 129 11.34 -18.08 -9.60
N ARG A 130 11.62 -18.07 -8.29
CA ARG A 130 11.13 -19.11 -7.37
C ARG A 130 9.61 -19.23 -7.40
N ARG A 131 8.87 -18.11 -7.44
CA ARG A 131 7.41 -18.10 -7.52
C ARG A 131 6.89 -18.58 -8.87
N MET A 132 7.54 -18.22 -9.97
CA MET A 132 7.19 -18.68 -11.31
C MET A 132 7.35 -20.20 -11.44
N VAL A 133 8.45 -20.75 -10.94
CA VAL A 133 8.72 -22.21 -11.02
C VAL A 133 7.85 -23.00 -10.03
N ARG A 134 7.74 -22.57 -8.77
CA ARG A 134 6.99 -23.30 -7.73
C ARG A 134 5.48 -23.08 -7.82
N GLY A 135 5.03 -21.90 -8.23
CA GLY A 135 3.61 -21.55 -8.34
C GLY A 135 2.85 -22.44 -9.34
N LEU A 136 3.53 -22.92 -10.38
CA LEU A 136 2.98 -23.90 -11.33
C LEU A 136 2.74 -25.28 -10.68
N ARG A 137 3.64 -25.71 -9.78
CA ARG A 137 3.55 -26.99 -9.07
C ARG A 137 2.45 -26.95 -8.00
N ASP A 138 2.39 -25.87 -7.23
CA ASP A 138 1.39 -25.70 -6.17
C ASP A 138 -0.02 -25.49 -6.72
N ALA A 139 -0.19 -24.78 -7.84
CA ALA A 139 -1.48 -24.66 -8.51
C ALA A 139 -2.00 -26.02 -8.99
N ARG A 140 -1.13 -26.87 -9.54
CA ARG A 140 -1.46 -28.24 -9.96
C ARG A 140 -1.85 -29.11 -8.77
N ALA A 141 -1.09 -29.04 -7.67
CA ALA A 141 -1.40 -29.77 -6.43
C ALA A 141 -2.72 -29.32 -5.79
N ARG A 142 -2.95 -28.01 -5.66
CA ARG A 142 -4.22 -27.46 -5.11
C ARG A 142 -5.42 -27.82 -5.98
N ARG A 143 -5.27 -27.82 -7.31
CA ARG A 143 -6.34 -28.23 -8.23
C ARG A 143 -6.64 -29.73 -8.09
N ALA A 144 -5.62 -30.57 -7.94
CA ALA A 144 -5.79 -32.01 -7.66
C ALA A 144 -6.47 -32.25 -6.29
N SER A 145 -6.05 -31.56 -5.24
CA SER A 145 -6.66 -31.65 -3.90
C SER A 145 -8.11 -31.15 -3.89
N ALA A 146 -8.44 -30.08 -4.63
CA ALA A 146 -9.80 -29.57 -4.75
C ALA A 146 -10.73 -30.56 -5.48
N VAL A 147 -10.23 -31.22 -6.54
CA VAL A 147 -10.96 -32.27 -7.26
C VAL A 147 -11.17 -33.50 -6.35
N ALA A 148 -10.14 -33.89 -5.59
CA ALA A 148 -10.24 -34.99 -4.62
C ALA A 148 -11.24 -34.70 -3.49
N SER A 149 -11.22 -33.48 -2.93
CA SER A 149 -12.19 -33.04 -1.92
C SER A 149 -13.62 -32.99 -2.44
N LYS A 150 -13.84 -32.53 -3.69
CA LYS A 150 -15.16 -32.56 -4.34
C LYS A 150 -15.68 -33.99 -4.54
N ARG A 151 -14.83 -34.92 -5.00
CA ARG A 151 -15.19 -36.34 -5.12
C ARG A 151 -15.56 -36.95 -3.75
N ARG A 152 -14.77 -36.64 -2.72
CA ARG A 152 -15.02 -37.14 -1.35
C ARG A 152 -16.28 -36.55 -0.73
N ALA A 153 -16.64 -35.31 -1.08
CA ALA A 153 -17.90 -34.68 -0.66
C ALA A 153 -19.12 -35.25 -1.40
N ALA A 154 -18.97 -35.61 -2.68
CA ALA A 154 -20.03 -36.25 -3.47
C ALA A 154 -20.36 -37.68 -3.01
N LEU A 155 -19.39 -38.39 -2.43
CA LEU A 155 -19.55 -39.75 -1.89
C LEU A 155 -20.07 -39.79 -0.43
N ARG A 156 -20.28 -38.64 0.22
CA ARG A 156 -20.81 -38.61 1.59
C ARG A 156 -22.33 -38.86 1.58
N PRO A 157 -22.83 -39.88 2.31
CA PRO A 157 -24.27 -40.10 2.43
C PRO A 157 -24.92 -38.88 3.09
N ARG A 158 -25.88 -38.29 2.38
CA ARG A 158 -26.56 -37.05 2.76
C ARG A 158 -27.52 -37.37 3.92
N LYS A 159 -27.07 -37.23 5.17
CA LYS A 159 -27.93 -37.39 6.36
C LYS A 159 -29.08 -36.39 6.29
N ARG A 160 -30.27 -36.91 5.97
CA ARG A 160 -31.53 -36.18 5.85
C ARG A 160 -31.87 -35.62 7.25
N ARG A 161 -31.65 -34.32 7.48
CA ARG A 161 -32.07 -33.65 8.72
C ARG A 161 -33.59 -33.57 8.73
N THR A 162 -34.22 -34.38 9.58
CA THR A 162 -35.63 -34.23 9.94
C THR A 162 -35.77 -32.93 10.76
N ARG A 163 -36.59 -32.01 10.27
CA ARG A 163 -37.03 -30.81 11.02
C ARG A 163 -38.06 -31.27 12.05
N ALA A 164 -37.73 -31.20 13.34
CA ALA A 164 -38.71 -31.28 14.40
C ALA A 164 -38.93 -29.87 14.97
N ALA A 165 -40.14 -29.35 14.80
CA ALA A 165 -40.64 -28.13 15.42
C ALA A 165 -41.63 -28.52 16.53
N CYS A 166 -41.35 -28.13 17.78
CA CYS A 166 -42.28 -28.03 18.92
C CYS A 166 -41.43 -27.48 20.10
N GLY A 167 -41.81 -26.54 20.95
CA GLY A 167 -43.06 -25.85 21.20
C GLY A 167 -42.81 -24.82 22.32
N ARG A 168 -43.58 -23.75 22.25
CA ARG A 168 -43.74 -22.60 23.14
C ARG A 168 -44.02 -23.01 24.60
N ARG A 169 -43.37 -22.41 25.60
CA ARG A 169 -43.96 -22.20 26.95
C ARG A 169 -43.42 -20.94 27.63
N ARG A 170 -44.31 -19.96 27.76
CA ARG A 170 -44.22 -18.84 28.71
C ARG A 170 -44.46 -19.38 30.13
N ARG A 171 -43.76 -18.86 31.13
CA ARG A 171 -44.36 -18.59 32.46
C ARG A 171 -43.57 -17.50 33.18
N ALA A 172 -44.28 -16.42 33.45
CA ALA A 172 -43.89 -15.36 34.37
C ALA A 172 -43.95 -15.87 35.81
N VAL A 173 -43.04 -15.40 36.65
CA VAL A 173 -43.24 -15.34 38.11
C VAL A 173 -42.83 -13.95 38.57
N VAL A 174 -43.72 -13.38 39.37
CA VAL A 174 -43.79 -12.01 39.87
C VAL A 174 -43.21 -11.94 41.29
N ALA A 175 -42.48 -10.85 41.55
CA ALA A 175 -42.27 -10.12 42.81
C ALA A 175 -41.74 -10.78 44.11
N SER A 176 -40.71 -10.15 44.70
CA SER A 176 -40.72 -9.57 46.06
C SER A 176 -39.45 -8.71 46.23
N ARG A 177 -39.56 -7.37 46.34
CA ARG A 177 -39.72 -6.53 47.54
C ARG A 177 -38.57 -6.63 48.58
N ALA A 178 -37.81 -5.53 48.72
CA ALA A 178 -37.30 -4.88 49.96
C ALA A 178 -35.93 -4.24 49.65
N ARG A 179 -35.82 -2.93 49.37
CA ARG A 179 -35.91 -1.74 50.24
C ARG A 179 -34.72 -1.58 51.21
N THR A 180 -34.24 -0.33 51.25
CA THR A 180 -33.41 0.36 52.28
C THR A 180 -31.89 0.11 52.21
N LYS A 181 -30.96 1.08 52.33
CA LYS A 181 -30.91 2.47 52.86
C LYS A 181 -29.55 3.06 52.35
N ARG A 182 -29.49 4.17 51.61
CA ARG A 182 -29.32 5.59 52.05
C ARG A 182 -27.91 5.97 52.58
N ARG A 183 -27.28 6.94 51.87
CA ARG A 183 -26.28 7.98 52.29
C ARG A 183 -24.87 7.48 52.69
N ALA A 184 -23.79 8.19 52.41
CA ALA A 184 -23.59 9.63 52.17
C ALA A 184 -22.90 9.92 50.83
#